data_AF-C8PTX6-F1
#
_entry.id   AF-C8PTX6-F1
#
_cell.length_a   1.000
_cell.length_b   1.000
_cell.length_c   1.000
_cell.angle_alpha   90.00
_cell.angle_beta   90.00
_cell.angle_gamma   90.00
#
_symmetry.space_group_name_H-M   'P 1'
#
loop_
_entity.id
_entity.type
_entity.pdbx_description
1 polymer ?
#
loop_
_entity_poly.entity_id
_entity_poly.type
_entity_poly.pdbx_seq_one_letter_code
_entity_poly.pdbx_strand_id
1 'polypeptide(L)'
;MLCSLILIVGGQCKMSLKYIGIFVIFAGIEHLIRPYMAHFSVSLIYFAVVIIRKVLPVFILAKWLVATTKVSAFVAALWKMRLPRNMIITGSVIFRCFPTIREEWTAIQSAMRMRGIECNARNLLLKPSETITYTLIPLFISILNISDELAQAALCRGLDNPGRHTCMTEIGFRLPDVIFLILVTGIFAGMCIVRILGVRL
;
A
#
# COMPACT_ATOMS: atom_id res chain seq x y z
N MET A 1 -12.81 -5.00 16.69
CA MET A 1 -12.02 -5.51 17.84
C MET A 1 -10.60 -5.84 17.41
N LEU A 2 -10.34 -6.90 16.66
CA LEU A 2 -9.01 -7.32 16.19
C LEU A 2 -8.16 -6.21 15.52
N CYS A 3 -8.76 -5.48 14.57
CA CYS A 3 -8.06 -4.43 13.81
C CYS A 3 -7.77 -3.17 14.65
N SER A 4 -8.53 -2.95 15.73
CA SER A 4 -8.31 -1.85 16.66
C SER A 4 -7.15 -2.14 17.63
N LEU A 5 -6.96 -3.41 18.01
CA LEU A 5 -5.81 -3.85 18.81
C LEU A 5 -4.50 -3.68 18.02
N ILE A 6 -4.49 -4.01 16.73
CA ILE A 6 -3.31 -3.84 15.85
C ILE A 6 -2.90 -2.36 15.73
N LEU A 7 -3.86 -1.44 15.65
CA LEU A 7 -3.59 0.00 15.57
C LEU A 7 -3.04 0.61 16.87
N ILE A 8 -3.43 0.04 18.02
CA ILE A 8 -2.94 0.49 19.34
C ILE A 8 -1.47 0.09 19.53
N VAL A 9 -1.09 -1.13 19.15
CA VAL A 9 0.31 -1.58 19.22
C VAL A 9 1.18 -0.88 18.17
N GLY A 10 0.58 -0.34 17.11
CA GLY A 10 1.22 0.43 16.05
C GLY A 10 1.67 1.86 16.37
N GLY A 11 1.55 2.32 17.63
CA GLY A 11 2.14 3.58 18.10
C GLY A 11 1.43 4.88 17.66
N GLN A 12 0.28 4.81 16.97
CA GLN A 12 -0.52 5.99 16.59
C GLN A 12 -1.84 6.09 17.38
N CYS A 13 -1.74 6.26 18.71
CA CYS A 13 -2.88 6.27 19.62
C CYS A 13 -3.97 7.30 19.28
N LYS A 14 -3.59 8.49 18.76
CA LYS A 14 -4.54 9.57 18.45
C LYS A 14 -5.46 9.25 17.27
N MET A 15 -4.97 8.54 16.25
CA MET A 15 -5.78 8.13 15.10
C MET A 15 -6.60 6.89 15.43
N SER A 16 -6.01 5.94 16.16
CA SER A 16 -6.71 4.71 16.61
C SER A 16 -7.98 5.02 17.41
N LEU A 17 -7.95 5.99 18.32
CA LEU A 17 -9.10 6.33 19.18
C LEU A 17 -10.31 6.85 18.39
N LYS A 18 -10.09 7.69 17.35
CA LYS A 18 -11.16 8.20 16.49
C LYS A 18 -11.85 7.08 15.70
N TYR A 19 -11.07 6.10 15.22
CA TYR A 19 -11.60 4.98 14.46
C TYR A 19 -12.30 3.92 15.33
N ILE A 20 -11.85 3.74 16.57
CA ILE A 20 -12.55 2.91 17.57
C ILE A 20 -13.93 3.50 17.87
N GLY A 21 -14.03 4.82 18.05
CA GLY A 21 -15.31 5.51 18.25
C GLY A 21 -16.30 5.26 17.12
N ILE A 22 -15.86 5.39 15.86
CA ILE A 22 -16.70 5.11 14.68
C ILE A 22 -17.17 3.65 14.66
N PHE A 23 -16.29 2.69 14.96
CA PHE A 23 -16.64 1.28 14.98
C PHE A 23 -17.67 0.93 16.08
N VAL A 24 -17.54 1.53 17.27
CA VAL A 24 -18.49 1.34 18.38
C VAL A 24 -19.86 1.94 18.07
N ILE A 25 -19.91 3.10 17.42
CA ILE A 25 -21.16 3.74 17.00
C ILE A 25 -21.91 2.86 15.99
N PHE A 26 -21.23 2.34 14.97
CA PHE A 26 -21.84 1.43 13.99
C PHE A 26 -22.30 0.10 14.62
N ALA A 27 -21.54 -0.45 15.57
CA ALA A 27 -21.92 -1.65 16.30
C ALA A 27 -23.14 -1.43 17.21
N GLY A 28 -23.26 -0.24 17.83
CA GLY A 28 -24.43 0.15 18.62
C GLY A 28 -25.70 0.30 17.78
N ILE A 29 -25.55 0.93 16.59
CA ILE A 29 -26.65 1.05 15.62
C ILE A 29 -27.14 -0.34 15.15
N GLU A 30 -26.23 -1.29 14.88
CA GLU A 30 -26.61 -2.67 14.57
C GLU A 30 -27.33 -3.38 15.71
N HIS A 31 -27.03 -3.07 16.98
CA HIS A 31 -27.69 -3.70 18.11
C HIS A 31 -29.12 -3.18 18.32
N LEU A 32 -29.34 -1.89 18.05
CA LEU A 32 -30.65 -1.23 18.16
C LEU A 32 -31.61 -1.61 17.02
N ILE A 33 -31.10 -1.99 15.84
CA ILE A 33 -31.90 -2.38 14.66
C ILE A 33 -32.31 -3.87 14.68
N ARG A 34 -31.57 -4.73 15.39
CA ARG A 34 -31.88 -6.16 15.55
C ARG A 34 -33.32 -6.49 15.99
N PRO A 35 -33.95 -5.79 16.94
CA PRO A 35 -35.32 -6.12 17.35
C PRO A 35 -36.41 -5.75 16.31
N TYR A 36 -36.10 -4.99 15.25
CA TYR A 36 -37.06 -4.52 14.23
C TYR A 36 -36.99 -5.32 12.91
N MET A 37 -36.54 -6.58 12.95
CA MET A 37 -36.36 -7.51 11.80
C MET A 37 -37.68 -8.03 11.17
N ALA A 38 -38.78 -7.27 11.23
CA ALA A 38 -40.07 -7.68 10.67
C ALA A 38 -40.33 -7.15 9.25
N HIS A 39 -39.62 -6.10 8.81
CA HIS A 39 -39.84 -5.45 7.51
C HIS A 39 -38.66 -5.65 6.54
N PHE A 40 -38.97 -5.95 5.27
CA PHE A 40 -37.98 -6.18 4.19
C PHE A 40 -36.99 -5.02 4.03
N SER A 41 -37.46 -3.77 4.15
CA SER A 41 -36.64 -2.56 4.07
C SER A 41 -35.59 -2.46 5.18
N VAL A 42 -35.92 -2.93 6.39
CA VAL A 42 -35.00 -2.92 7.55
C VAL A 42 -33.91 -3.99 7.39
N SER A 43 -34.24 -5.13 6.75
CA SER A 43 -33.28 -6.19 6.45
C SER A 43 -32.20 -5.75 5.43
N LEU A 44 -32.61 -5.01 4.38
CA LEU A 44 -31.67 -4.47 3.38
C LEU A 44 -30.70 -3.46 4.01
N ILE A 45 -31.21 -2.59 4.88
CA ILE A 45 -30.40 -1.60 5.62
C ILE A 45 -29.42 -2.31 6.57
N TYR A 46 -29.89 -3.34 7.30
CA TYR A 46 -29.02 -4.14 8.18
C TYR A 46 -27.88 -4.82 7.41
N PHE A 47 -28.17 -5.39 6.24
CA PHE A 47 -27.14 -6.02 5.40
C PHE A 47 -26.08 -5.02 4.93
N ALA A 48 -26.50 -3.84 4.47
CA ALA A 48 -25.57 -2.78 4.06
C ALA A 48 -24.68 -2.31 5.23
N VAL A 49 -25.25 -2.16 6.42
CA VAL A 49 -24.50 -1.76 7.63
C VAL A 49 -23.48 -2.83 8.03
N VAL A 50 -23.85 -4.12 7.96
CA VAL A 50 -22.93 -5.24 8.24
C VAL A 50 -21.77 -5.29 7.25
N ILE A 51 -22.02 -5.04 5.96
CA ILE A 51 -20.96 -4.95 4.94
C ILE A 51 -20.03 -3.78 5.26
N ILE A 52 -20.57 -2.60 5.51
CA ILE A 52 -19.77 -1.41 5.83
C ILE A 52 -18.91 -1.66 7.07
N ARG A 53 -19.47 -2.27 8.12
CA ARG A 53 -18.74 -2.62 9.34
C ARG A 53 -17.62 -3.63 9.11
N LYS A 54 -17.76 -4.55 8.15
CA LYS A 54 -16.70 -5.51 7.78
C LYS A 54 -15.60 -4.87 6.92
N VAL A 55 -15.97 -3.97 6.03
CA VAL A 55 -15.05 -3.34 5.06
C VAL A 55 -14.21 -2.23 5.72
N LEU A 56 -14.81 -1.44 6.62
CA LEU A 56 -14.18 -0.33 7.34
C LEU A 56 -12.85 -0.72 8.04
N PRO A 57 -12.75 -1.80 8.84
CA PRO A 57 -11.50 -2.18 9.49
C PRO A 57 -10.42 -2.65 8.52
N VAL A 58 -10.79 -3.23 7.37
CA VAL A 58 -9.84 -3.64 6.32
C VAL A 58 -9.19 -2.42 5.67
N PHE A 59 -9.98 -1.40 5.34
CA PHE A 59 -9.46 -0.15 4.80
C PHE A 59 -8.54 0.59 5.77
N ILE A 60 -8.87 0.58 7.07
CA ILE A 60 -8.03 1.23 8.08
C ILE A 60 -6.70 0.49 8.23
N LEU A 61 -6.72 -0.84 8.30
CA LEU A 61 -5.51 -1.66 8.33
C LEU A 61 -4.66 -1.43 7.08
N ALA A 62 -5.27 -1.37 5.90
CA ALA A 62 -4.56 -1.09 4.65
C ALA A 62 -3.89 0.30 4.69
N LYS A 63 -4.60 1.35 5.13
CA LYS A 63 -4.00 2.69 5.27
C LYS A 63 -2.87 2.72 6.30
N TRP A 64 -3.04 2.06 7.45
CA TRP A 64 -2.00 2.01 8.47
C TRP A 64 -0.77 1.23 7.99
N LEU A 65 -0.98 0.12 7.28
CA LEU A 65 0.09 -0.66 6.67
C LEU A 65 0.86 0.15 5.63
N VAL A 66 0.17 0.92 4.78
CA VAL A 66 0.82 1.80 3.80
C VAL A 66 1.55 2.97 4.47
N ALA A 67 1.00 3.55 5.55
CA ALA A 67 1.62 4.67 6.25
C ALA A 67 2.86 4.26 7.05
N THR A 68 2.83 3.09 7.70
CA THR A 68 3.92 2.59 8.54
C THR A 68 4.98 1.86 7.72
N THR A 69 4.62 1.23 6.61
CA THR A 69 5.57 0.49 5.76
C THR A 69 6.16 1.42 4.71
N LYS A 70 7.43 1.83 4.91
CA LYS A 70 8.19 2.52 3.86
C LYS A 70 8.28 1.61 2.63
N VAL A 71 8.16 2.17 1.44
CA VAL A 71 8.28 1.44 0.16
C VAL A 71 9.56 0.60 0.14
N SER A 72 10.68 1.16 0.60
CA SER A 72 11.96 0.45 0.72
C SER A 72 11.94 -0.77 1.67
N ALA A 73 11.15 -0.73 2.74
CA ALA A 73 11.01 -1.85 3.69
C ALA A 73 10.13 -2.98 3.14
N PHE A 74 9.11 -2.65 2.35
CA PHE A 74 8.29 -3.64 1.64
C PHE A 74 9.12 -4.42 0.60
N VAL A 75 9.98 -3.71 -0.12
CA VAL A 75 10.89 -4.28 -1.12
C VAL A 75 11.93 -5.17 -0.47
N ALA A 76 12.47 -4.73 0.68
CA ALA A 76 13.33 -5.51 1.55
C ALA A 76 12.63 -6.77 2.12
N ALA A 77 11.32 -6.74 2.35
CA ALA A 77 10.57 -7.93 2.77
C ALA A 77 10.38 -8.91 1.61
N LEU A 78 10.06 -8.42 0.40
CA LEU A 78 10.05 -9.24 -0.82
C LEU A 78 11.42 -9.88 -1.10
N TRP A 79 12.49 -9.17 -0.79
CA TRP A 79 13.88 -9.65 -0.83
C TRP A 79 14.10 -10.94 -0.03
N LYS A 80 13.43 -11.06 1.12
CA LYS A 80 13.60 -12.18 2.07
C LYS A 80 12.75 -13.40 1.73
N MET A 81 11.75 -13.26 0.84
CA MET A 81 10.90 -14.36 0.36
C MET A 81 11.60 -15.29 -0.66
N ARG A 82 12.94 -15.24 -0.78
CA ARG A 82 13.77 -16.11 -1.64
C ARG A 82 13.40 -16.06 -3.13
N LEU A 83 13.14 -14.87 -3.64
CA LEU A 83 13.05 -14.65 -5.09
C LEU A 83 14.44 -14.77 -5.74
N PRO A 84 14.52 -15.17 -7.03
CA PRO A 84 15.80 -15.30 -7.73
C PRO A 84 16.56 -13.96 -7.74
N ARG A 85 17.87 -14.03 -7.51
CA ARG A 85 18.76 -12.86 -7.33
C ARG A 85 18.63 -11.78 -8.43
N ASN A 86 18.35 -12.18 -9.67
CA ASN A 86 18.20 -11.24 -10.79
C ASN A 86 16.95 -10.36 -10.61
N MET A 87 15.83 -10.92 -10.16
CA MET A 87 14.59 -10.15 -9.92
C MET A 87 14.75 -9.15 -8.76
N ILE A 88 15.60 -9.49 -7.80
CA ILE A 88 15.90 -8.65 -6.64
C ILE A 88 16.65 -7.37 -7.04
N ILE A 89 17.69 -7.50 -7.86
CA ILE A 89 18.51 -6.36 -8.31
C ILE A 89 17.65 -5.42 -9.17
N THR A 90 16.93 -5.99 -10.14
CA THR A 90 16.00 -5.24 -10.99
C THR A 90 14.90 -4.57 -10.17
N GLY A 91 14.33 -5.28 -9.18
CA GLY A 91 13.34 -4.71 -8.26
C GLY A 91 13.88 -3.49 -7.52
N SER A 92 15.05 -3.61 -6.88
CA SER A 92 15.66 -2.50 -6.14
C SER A 92 15.92 -1.26 -7.00
N VAL A 93 16.33 -1.47 -8.25
CA VAL A 93 16.49 -0.41 -9.24
C VAL A 93 15.15 0.24 -9.55
N ILE A 94 14.10 -0.54 -9.85
CA ILE A 94 12.77 -0.02 -10.16
C ILE A 94 12.25 0.87 -9.03
N PHE A 95 12.40 0.45 -7.78
CA PHE A 95 11.92 1.24 -6.63
C PHE A 95 12.72 2.53 -6.40
N ARG A 96 13.98 2.58 -6.83
CA ARG A 96 14.79 3.81 -6.82
C ARG A 96 14.49 4.70 -8.03
N CYS A 97 14.25 4.14 -9.20
CA CYS A 97 13.91 4.88 -10.41
C CYS A 97 12.48 5.42 -10.37
N PHE A 98 11.55 4.75 -9.70
CA PHE A 98 10.17 5.20 -9.56
C PHE A 98 10.02 6.64 -9.03
N PRO A 99 10.68 7.05 -7.93
CA PRO A 99 10.63 8.46 -7.49
C PRO A 99 11.28 9.41 -8.51
N THR A 100 12.38 9.02 -9.15
CA THR A 100 13.04 9.84 -10.19
C THR A 100 12.15 10.04 -11.41
N ILE A 101 11.46 9.00 -11.89
CA ILE A 101 10.50 9.09 -13.02
C ILE A 101 9.36 10.05 -12.68
N ARG A 102 8.92 10.08 -11.41
CA ARG A 102 7.89 11.02 -10.95
C ARG A 102 8.40 12.47 -11.00
N GLU A 103 9.63 12.71 -10.60
CA GLU A 103 10.26 14.04 -10.66
C GLU A 103 10.39 14.51 -12.12
N GLU A 104 10.89 13.64 -13.00
CA GLU A 104 10.96 13.86 -14.46
C GLU A 104 9.58 14.18 -15.05
N TRP A 105 8.56 13.40 -14.69
CA TRP A 105 7.18 13.65 -15.12
C TRP A 105 6.71 15.06 -14.72
N THR A 106 6.97 15.48 -13.48
CA THR A 106 6.58 16.82 -13.03
C THR A 106 7.38 17.93 -13.70
N ALA A 107 8.66 17.70 -14.01
CA ALA A 107 9.50 18.65 -14.73
C ALA A 107 9.02 18.82 -16.18
N ILE A 108 8.74 17.72 -16.88
CA ILE A 108 8.20 17.72 -18.24
C ILE A 108 6.83 18.40 -18.27
N GLN A 109 5.95 18.08 -17.32
CA GLN A 109 4.63 18.72 -17.23
C GLN A 109 4.74 20.23 -17.02
N SER A 110 5.71 20.67 -16.20
CA SER A 110 5.97 22.09 -15.98
C SER A 110 6.53 22.78 -17.23
N ALA A 111 7.42 22.12 -17.97
CA ALA A 111 7.97 22.61 -19.23
C ALA A 111 6.89 22.72 -20.33
N MET A 112 6.01 21.72 -20.43
CA MET A 112 4.88 21.74 -21.36
C MET A 112 3.85 22.81 -21.02
N ARG A 113 3.64 23.07 -19.71
CA ARG A 113 2.81 24.19 -19.25
C ARG A 113 3.39 25.55 -19.66
N MET A 114 4.72 25.73 -19.61
CA MET A 114 5.38 26.95 -20.10
C MET A 114 5.21 27.16 -21.61
N ARG A 115 5.06 26.08 -22.38
CA ARG A 115 4.76 26.12 -23.81
C ARG A 115 3.27 26.35 -24.15
N GLY A 116 2.44 26.67 -23.14
CA GLY A 116 1.01 26.91 -23.31
C GLY A 116 0.16 25.64 -23.45
N ILE A 117 0.78 24.46 -23.37
CA ILE A 117 0.08 23.17 -23.37
C ILE A 117 -0.23 22.84 -21.92
N GLU A 118 -1.32 23.39 -21.41
CA GLU A 118 -1.80 23.01 -20.10
C GLU A 118 -2.35 21.59 -20.15
N CYS A 119 -1.73 20.68 -19.39
CA CYS A 119 -2.29 19.36 -19.06
C CYS A 119 -3.47 19.54 -18.09
N ASN A 120 -4.48 20.30 -18.50
CA ASN A 120 -5.73 20.48 -17.79
C ASN A 120 -6.78 19.53 -18.40
N ALA A 121 -7.71 19.01 -17.59
CA ALA A 121 -8.75 18.09 -18.04
C ALA A 121 -9.53 18.63 -19.25
N ARG A 122 -9.69 19.96 -19.33
CA ARG A 122 -10.33 20.64 -20.46
C ARG A 122 -9.54 20.53 -21.77
N ASN A 123 -8.21 20.73 -21.74
CA ASN A 123 -7.36 20.61 -22.94
C ASN A 123 -7.14 19.14 -23.34
N LEU A 124 -7.11 18.23 -22.37
CA LEU A 124 -7.07 16.79 -22.63
C LEU A 124 -8.35 16.31 -23.35
N LEU A 125 -9.50 16.91 -23.05
CA LEU A 125 -10.77 16.60 -23.74
C LEU A 125 -10.88 17.27 -25.12
N LEU A 126 -10.37 18.49 -25.29
CA LEU A 126 -10.43 19.24 -26.55
C LEU A 126 -9.42 18.72 -27.59
N LYS A 127 -8.22 18.33 -27.16
CA LYS A 127 -7.14 17.83 -28.03
C LYS A 127 -6.32 16.72 -27.32
N PRO A 128 -6.91 15.53 -27.12
CA PRO A 128 -6.27 14.42 -26.42
C PRO A 128 -5.01 13.92 -27.13
N SER A 129 -5.05 13.80 -28.46
CA SER A 129 -3.97 13.23 -29.26
C SER A 129 -2.69 14.05 -29.18
N GLU A 130 -2.78 15.37 -29.37
CA GLU A 130 -1.64 16.28 -29.32
C GLU A 130 -1.03 16.31 -27.90
N THR A 131 -1.86 16.47 -26.86
CA THR A 131 -1.40 16.59 -25.47
C THR A 131 -0.66 15.34 -25.00
N ILE A 132 -1.18 14.15 -25.34
CA ILE A 132 -0.54 12.88 -25.00
C ILE A 132 0.77 12.74 -25.76
N THR A 133 0.77 12.98 -27.07
CA THR A 133 1.97 12.84 -27.91
C THR A 133 3.11 13.71 -27.41
N TYR A 134 2.84 14.98 -27.11
CA TYR A 134 3.87 15.92 -26.66
C TYR A 134 4.34 15.71 -25.22
N THR A 135 3.58 15.04 -24.36
CA THR A 135 4.00 14.75 -22.98
C THR A 135 4.68 13.37 -22.89
N LEU A 136 4.12 12.39 -23.59
CA LEU A 136 4.52 10.99 -23.53
C LEU A 136 5.83 10.73 -24.29
N ILE A 137 6.01 11.32 -25.48
CA ILE A 137 7.24 11.12 -26.26
C ILE A 137 8.49 11.62 -25.52
N PRO A 138 8.54 12.87 -24.99
CA PRO A 138 9.71 13.32 -24.23
C PRO A 138 9.97 12.51 -22.97
N LEU A 139 8.90 12.06 -22.29
CA LEU A 139 9.03 11.19 -21.13
C LEU A 139 9.67 9.85 -21.53
N PHE A 140 9.21 9.22 -22.61
CA PHE A 140 9.79 7.97 -23.08
C PHE A 140 11.27 8.12 -23.41
N ILE A 141 11.65 9.20 -24.11
CA ILE A 141 13.07 9.46 -24.43
C ILE A 141 13.89 9.66 -23.15
N SER A 142 13.39 10.42 -22.18
CA SER A 142 14.07 10.60 -20.87
C SER A 142 14.26 9.27 -20.14
N ILE A 143 13.22 8.42 -20.08
CA ILE A 143 13.30 7.10 -19.44
C ILE A 143 14.28 6.17 -20.17
N LEU A 144 14.30 6.17 -21.50
CA LEU A 144 15.24 5.38 -22.29
C LEU A 144 16.69 5.78 -21.98
N ASN A 145 16.99 7.08 -21.96
CA ASN A 145 18.33 7.58 -21.62
C ASN A 145 18.74 7.18 -20.19
N ILE A 146 17.85 7.34 -19.21
CA ILE A 146 18.12 6.95 -17.81
C ILE A 146 18.39 5.43 -17.72
N SER A 147 17.67 4.62 -18.48
CA SER A 147 17.87 3.18 -18.54
C SER A 147 19.23 2.82 -19.12
N ASP A 148 19.66 3.47 -20.20
CA ASP A 148 20.97 3.23 -20.83
C ASP A 148 22.12 3.67 -19.93
N GLU A 149 22.01 4.84 -19.30
CA GLU A 149 22.98 5.31 -18.30
C GLU A 149 23.10 4.34 -17.13
N LEU A 150 21.97 3.79 -16.66
CA LEU A 150 21.97 2.82 -15.58
C LEU A 150 22.57 1.48 -16.02
N ALA A 151 22.30 1.02 -17.23
CA ALA A 151 22.87 -0.20 -17.79
C ALA A 151 24.39 -0.07 -17.92
N GLN A 152 24.88 1.06 -18.46
CA GLN A 152 26.31 1.37 -18.56
C GLN A 152 26.95 1.45 -17.17
N ALA A 153 26.33 2.15 -16.21
CA ALA A 153 26.83 2.23 -14.85
C ALA A 153 26.86 0.87 -14.14
N ALA A 154 25.88 0.00 -14.42
CA ALA A 154 25.83 -1.36 -13.89
C ALA A 154 26.96 -2.23 -14.46
N LEU A 155 27.21 -2.17 -15.77
CA LEU A 155 28.33 -2.86 -16.42
C LEU A 155 29.68 -2.37 -15.88
N CYS A 156 29.87 -1.05 -15.76
CA CYS A 156 31.08 -0.46 -15.18
C CYS A 156 31.32 -0.86 -13.72
N ARG A 157 30.25 -1.12 -12.94
CA ARG A 157 30.33 -1.63 -11.56
C ARG A 157 30.55 -3.15 -11.49
N GLY A 158 30.73 -3.82 -12.62
CA GLY A 158 30.96 -5.26 -12.69
C GLY A 158 29.72 -6.08 -12.32
N LEU A 159 28.52 -5.60 -12.64
CA LEU A 159 27.28 -6.37 -12.43
C LEU A 159 27.28 -7.68 -13.23
N ASP A 160 28.01 -7.73 -14.35
CA ASP A 160 28.16 -8.91 -15.21
C ASP A 160 29.36 -9.80 -14.82
N ASN A 161 30.05 -9.51 -13.70
CA ASN A 161 31.18 -10.31 -13.25
C ASN A 161 30.70 -11.68 -12.76
N PRO A 162 31.16 -12.82 -13.31
CA PRO A 162 30.77 -14.16 -12.88
C PRO A 162 31.39 -14.49 -11.52
N GLY A 163 30.82 -13.95 -10.45
CA GLY A 163 31.26 -14.11 -9.06
C GLY A 163 30.10 -14.04 -8.07
N ARG A 164 30.36 -14.37 -6.81
CA ARG A 164 29.34 -14.25 -5.75
C ARG A 164 29.14 -12.78 -5.38
N HIS A 165 28.08 -12.17 -5.90
CA HIS A 165 27.63 -10.86 -5.41
C HIS A 165 27.18 -10.96 -3.94
N THR A 166 27.74 -10.10 -3.09
CA THR A 166 27.36 -9.93 -1.68
C THR A 166 26.36 -8.79 -1.55
N CYS A 167 25.50 -8.84 -0.54
CA CYS A 167 24.52 -7.79 -0.29
C CYS A 167 24.92 -7.02 0.97
N MET A 168 24.94 -5.69 0.87
CA MET A 168 25.35 -4.81 1.97
C MET A 168 24.24 -4.58 3.01
N THR A 169 22.98 -4.86 2.65
CA THR A 169 21.83 -4.60 3.50
C THR A 169 21.43 -5.84 4.28
N GLU A 170 21.77 -5.90 5.57
CA GLU A 170 21.26 -6.93 6.47
C GLU A 170 19.85 -6.59 6.95
N ILE A 171 18.85 -7.33 6.48
CA ILE A 171 17.48 -7.23 6.98
C ILE A 171 17.29 -8.27 8.09
N GLY A 172 17.68 -7.89 9.30
CA GLY A 172 17.44 -8.65 10.52
C GLY A 172 15.97 -8.56 10.97
N PHE A 173 15.41 -9.68 11.44
CA PHE A 173 14.18 -9.64 12.24
C PHE A 173 14.53 -8.97 13.56
N ARG A 174 13.90 -7.83 13.87
CA ARG A 174 14.09 -7.20 15.17
C ARG A 174 13.17 -7.90 16.19
N LEU A 175 13.64 -8.06 17.43
CA LEU A 175 12.86 -8.57 18.56
C LEU A 175 11.42 -8.01 18.67
N PRO A 176 11.15 -6.70 18.43
CA PRO A 176 9.78 -6.18 18.38
C PRO A 176 8.88 -6.83 17.31
N ASP A 177 9.42 -7.24 16.15
CA ASP A 177 8.64 -7.89 15.09
C ASP A 177 8.17 -9.29 15.50
N VAL A 178 9.00 -10.02 16.27
CA VAL A 178 8.68 -11.36 16.78
C VAL A 178 7.59 -11.29 17.85
N ILE A 179 7.70 -10.33 18.78
CA ILE A 179 6.68 -10.10 19.81
C ILE A 179 5.34 -9.74 19.16
N PHE A 180 5.35 -8.90 18.12
CA PHE A 180 4.14 -8.53 17.38
C PHE A 180 3.51 -9.74 16.67
N LEU A 181 4.32 -10.60 16.05
CA LEU A 181 3.85 -11.80 15.37
C LEU A 181 3.21 -12.81 16.34
N ILE A 182 3.82 -13.02 17.51
CA ILE A 182 3.27 -13.87 18.57
C ILE A 182 1.94 -13.33 19.09
N LEU A 183 1.84 -12.01 19.30
CA LEU A 183 0.62 -11.39 19.79
C LEU A 183 -0.53 -11.49 18.77
N VAL A 184 -0.26 -11.27 17.48
CA VAL A 184 -1.26 -11.39 16.41
C VAL A 184 -1.73 -12.82 16.23
N THR A 185 -0.81 -13.80 16.22
CA THR A 185 -1.15 -15.22 16.10
C THR A 185 -1.92 -15.74 17.32
N GLY A 186 -1.55 -15.29 18.53
CA GLY A 186 -2.27 -15.59 19.76
C GLY A 186 -3.71 -15.07 19.78
N ILE A 187 -3.94 -13.83 19.35
CA ILE A 187 -5.29 -13.26 19.26
C ILE A 187 -6.12 -13.97 18.19
N PHE A 188 -5.52 -14.30 17.04
CA PHE A 188 -6.20 -15.03 15.96
C PHE A 188 -6.62 -16.43 16.42
N ALA A 189 -5.70 -17.18 17.02
CA ALA A 189 -5.99 -18.49 17.62
C ALA A 189 -7.07 -18.38 18.72
N GLY A 190 -6.99 -17.37 19.58
CA GLY A 190 -7.99 -17.10 20.62
C GLY A 190 -9.40 -16.90 20.06
N MET A 191 -9.59 -16.10 19.01
CA MET A 191 -10.94 -15.97 18.42
C MET A 191 -11.38 -17.21 17.64
N CYS A 192 -10.46 -17.93 17.00
CA CYS A 192 -10.77 -19.20 16.36
C CYS A 192 -11.27 -20.21 17.40
N ILE A 193 -10.62 -20.31 18.56
CA ILE A 193 -11.03 -21.15 19.68
C ILE A 193 -12.40 -20.70 20.21
N VAL A 194 -12.61 -19.40 20.45
CA VAL A 194 -13.90 -18.86 20.92
C VAL A 194 -15.04 -19.08 19.91
N ARG A 195 -14.74 -19.03 18.60
CA ARG A 195 -15.71 -19.38 17.55
C ARG A 195 -16.03 -20.86 17.49
N ILE A 196 -15.03 -21.73 17.71
CA ILE A 196 -15.21 -23.20 17.72
C ILE A 196 -15.93 -23.64 19.00
N LEU A 197 -15.72 -22.96 20.13
CA LEU A 197 -16.39 -23.23 21.41
C LEU A 197 -17.85 -22.74 21.48
N GLY A 198 -18.38 -22.15 20.40
CA GLY A 198 -19.83 -22.01 20.23
C GLY A 198 -20.52 -20.90 21.03
N VAL A 199 -19.81 -19.84 21.46
CA VAL A 199 -20.50 -18.66 22.01
C VAL A 199 -20.97 -17.78 20.84
N ARG A 200 -22.20 -18.06 20.36
CA ARG A 200 -22.99 -17.11 19.58
C ARG A 200 -23.28 -15.90 20.47
N LEU A 201 -22.63 -14.78 20.20
CA LEU A 201 -22.97 -13.44 20.70
C LEU A 201 -23.37 -12.57 19.50
#